data_AF-A0A2E6HZN1-F1
#
_entry.id   AF-A0A2E6HZN1-F1
#
_cell.length_a   1.000
_cell.length_b   1.000
_cell.length_c   1.000
_cell.angle_alpha   90.00
_cell.angle_beta   90.00
_cell.angle_gamma   90.00
#
_symmetry.space_group_name_H-M   'P 1'
#
loop_
_entity.id
_entity.type
_entity.pdbx_description
1 polymer ?
#
loop_
_entity_poly.entity_id
_entity_poly.type
_entity_poly.pdbx_seq_one_letter_code
_entity_poly.pdbx_strand_id
1 'polypeptide(L)'
;MPSGYYDPSRSKHHANWVWHTKSHNCATLSDASQLMQSHDSVGAVVNAFEDDRLVYFSGRADGSYPGRAVRYRRHVTIDKMTNGFLMIDEHVAPPRVYSALQWNIHSWNEIEKCDEDRTFRIEREGCGLTGTFLCHEDSFFVMREGWDPPPTPTKSTLQWYPQYHLRFSPTVIGSERYLGILLQPRRLCDPMMDVDRWREEDGREAAALGTSTYTIDLPGDPAGSIARLSVDDQSYVIDDDGIHKAESDRR
;
A
#
# COMPACT_ATOMS: atom_id res chain seq x y z
N MET A 1 -11.62 2.38 0.51
CA MET A 1 -12.39 3.14 1.53
C MET A 1 -12.04 2.58 2.90
N PRO A 2 -11.95 3.37 3.99
CA PRO A 2 -11.97 2.80 5.33
C PRO A 2 -13.27 2.02 5.58
N SER A 3 -13.21 1.01 6.43
CA SER A 3 -14.29 0.05 6.68
C SER A 3 -14.82 0.11 8.11
N GLY A 4 -15.96 -0.53 8.32
CA GLY A 4 -16.74 -0.48 9.55
C GLY A 4 -17.76 0.65 9.54
N TYR A 5 -18.67 0.59 10.51
CA TYR A 5 -19.69 1.60 10.73
C TYR A 5 -19.49 2.30 12.06
N TYR A 6 -19.93 3.57 12.15
CA TYR A 6 -19.87 4.33 13.39
C TYR A 6 -20.90 3.82 14.40
N ASP A 7 -20.45 2.87 15.22
CA ASP A 7 -21.18 2.30 16.36
C ASP A 7 -21.09 3.22 17.60
N PRO A 8 -21.78 2.98 18.74
CA PRO A 8 -21.51 3.74 19.96
C PRO A 8 -20.02 3.75 20.30
N SER A 9 -19.53 4.91 20.75
CA SER A 9 -18.13 5.06 21.12
C SER A 9 -17.72 4.00 22.14
N ARG A 10 -16.55 3.38 21.93
CA ARG A 10 -15.98 2.28 22.74
C ARG A 10 -16.79 0.98 22.73
N SER A 11 -17.75 0.80 21.83
CA SER A 11 -18.31 -0.54 21.58
C SER A 11 -17.22 -1.51 21.10
N LYS A 12 -17.53 -2.81 21.13
CA LYS A 12 -16.59 -3.83 20.61
C LYS A 12 -16.19 -3.54 19.16
N HIS A 13 -17.15 -3.21 18.28
CA HIS A 13 -16.88 -2.85 16.89
C HIS A 13 -16.07 -1.57 16.76
N HIS A 14 -16.48 -0.51 17.44
CA HIS A 14 -15.78 0.77 17.36
C HIS A 14 -14.32 0.64 17.82
N ALA A 15 -14.10 -0.05 18.94
CA ALA A 15 -12.78 -0.20 19.52
C ALA A 15 -11.89 -1.20 18.76
N ASN A 16 -12.42 -2.34 18.32
CA ASN A 16 -11.60 -3.45 17.79
C ASN A 16 -11.66 -3.59 16.26
N TRP A 17 -12.49 -2.77 15.59
CA TRP A 17 -12.54 -2.68 14.14
C TRP A 17 -12.26 -1.26 13.68
N VAL A 18 -13.15 -0.31 13.98
CA VAL A 18 -13.10 1.06 13.40
C VAL A 18 -11.82 1.80 13.79
N TRP A 19 -11.34 1.68 15.03
CA TRP A 19 -10.07 2.30 15.43
C TRP A 19 -8.82 1.52 15.02
N HIS A 20 -8.98 0.26 14.59
CA HIS A 20 -7.86 -0.62 14.31
C HIS A 20 -7.33 -0.39 12.89
N THR A 21 -6.01 -0.40 12.69
CA THR A 21 -5.41 -0.15 11.36
C THR A 21 -5.91 -1.14 10.29
N LYS A 22 -6.23 -2.39 10.67
CA LYS A 22 -6.81 -3.43 9.78
C LYS A 22 -8.11 -3.02 9.07
N SER A 23 -8.83 -1.99 9.54
CA SER A 23 -10.05 -1.49 8.90
C SER A 23 -9.80 -0.35 7.92
N HIS A 24 -8.54 0.05 7.73
CA HIS A 24 -8.11 1.10 6.83
C HIS A 24 -7.26 0.51 5.69
N ASN A 25 -7.17 1.26 4.58
CA ASN A 25 -6.33 0.92 3.43
C ASN A 25 -4.82 1.15 3.76
N CYS A 26 -4.31 0.48 4.78
CA CYS A 26 -2.98 0.64 5.39
C CYS A 26 -2.38 -0.74 5.71
N ALA A 27 -1.11 -0.78 6.09
CA ALA A 27 -0.51 -2.04 6.54
C ALA A 27 -0.71 -2.28 8.05
N THR A 28 -0.80 -3.55 8.43
CA THR A 28 -0.56 -4.03 9.79
C THR A 28 0.80 -4.73 9.86
N LEU A 29 1.40 -4.78 11.05
CA LEU A 29 2.67 -5.46 11.30
C LEU A 29 2.44 -6.64 12.23
N SER A 30 2.42 -7.86 11.68
CA SER A 30 2.04 -9.09 12.38
C SER A 30 0.68 -8.96 13.07
N ASP A 31 -0.34 -8.60 12.29
CA ASP A 31 -1.73 -8.29 12.67
C ASP A 31 -1.91 -7.10 13.62
N ALA A 32 -0.83 -6.45 14.02
CA ALA A 32 -0.92 -5.34 14.94
C ALA A 32 -1.24 -4.02 14.27
N SER A 33 -2.12 -3.28 14.93
CA SER A 33 -2.45 -1.89 14.62
C SER A 33 -1.31 -0.92 14.98
N GLN A 34 -1.42 0.27 14.44
CA GLN A 34 -0.90 1.48 15.06
C GLN A 34 -1.42 1.63 16.49
N LEU A 35 -0.78 2.47 17.30
CA LEU A 35 -1.22 2.79 18.66
C LEU A 35 -2.68 3.24 18.68
N MET A 36 -3.52 2.38 19.25
CA MET A 36 -4.95 2.66 19.35
C MET A 36 -5.22 3.73 20.41
N GLN A 37 -5.97 4.76 20.03
CA GLN A 37 -6.36 5.86 20.92
C GLN A 37 -5.20 6.57 21.64
N SER A 38 -4.04 6.69 21.00
CA SER A 38 -2.91 7.42 21.59
C SER A 38 -2.63 8.72 20.85
N HIS A 39 -2.35 9.78 21.61
CA HIS A 39 -1.79 11.03 21.05
C HIS A 39 -0.38 10.82 20.48
N ASP A 40 0.32 9.77 20.90
CA ASP A 40 1.62 9.40 20.37
C ASP A 40 1.52 8.70 19.00
N SER A 41 0.32 8.28 18.60
CA SER A 41 0.07 7.70 17.27
C SER A 41 0.02 8.80 16.21
N VAL A 42 1.19 9.32 15.85
CA VAL A 42 1.32 10.44 14.92
C VAL A 42 1.87 10.00 13.57
N GLY A 43 1.49 10.76 12.55
CA GLY A 43 2.09 10.71 11.22
C GLY A 43 2.16 12.10 10.59
N ALA A 44 2.94 12.22 9.53
CA ALA A 44 3.10 13.46 8.77
C ALA A 44 3.21 13.16 7.27
N VAL A 45 2.74 14.09 6.44
CA VAL A 45 3.08 14.11 5.01
C VAL A 45 4.37 14.91 4.85
N VAL A 46 5.37 14.32 4.22
CA VAL A 46 6.70 14.90 4.02
C VAL A 46 7.15 14.76 2.57
N ASN A 47 8.17 15.53 2.21
CA ASN A 47 8.89 15.44 0.94
C ASN A 47 7.96 15.52 -0.29
N ALA A 48 6.94 16.39 -0.24
CA ALA A 48 6.05 16.61 -1.38
C ALA A 48 6.83 17.17 -2.57
N PHE A 49 6.58 16.60 -3.75
CA PHE A 49 7.20 16.98 -5.00
C PHE A 49 6.18 16.89 -6.13
N GLU A 50 6.28 17.77 -7.10
CA GLU A 50 5.46 17.72 -8.31
C GLU A 50 6.24 18.31 -9.48
N ASP A 51 6.15 17.66 -10.63
CA ASP A 51 6.53 18.23 -11.92
C ASP A 51 5.50 17.84 -12.99
N ASP A 52 5.82 18.07 -14.26
CA ASP A 52 4.89 17.80 -15.37
C ASP A 52 4.56 16.31 -15.57
N ARG A 53 5.38 15.39 -15.05
CA ARG A 53 5.25 13.93 -15.27
C ARG A 53 4.68 13.20 -14.07
N LEU A 54 4.97 13.65 -12.85
CA LEU A 54 4.44 12.98 -11.66
C LEU A 54 4.16 13.93 -10.49
N VAL A 55 3.36 13.41 -9.56
CA VAL A 55 3.23 13.94 -8.19
C VAL A 55 3.84 12.92 -7.25
N TYR A 56 4.48 13.36 -6.17
CA TYR A 56 5.01 12.50 -5.12
C TYR A 56 4.78 13.11 -3.74
N PHE A 57 4.57 12.24 -2.76
CA PHE A 57 4.70 12.56 -1.35
C PHE A 57 4.98 11.29 -0.53
N SER A 58 5.52 11.45 0.67
CA SER A 58 5.70 10.35 1.61
C SER A 58 4.86 10.57 2.88
N GLY A 59 4.06 9.59 3.26
CA GLY A 59 3.44 9.53 4.57
C GLY A 59 4.39 8.87 5.56
N ARG A 60 4.91 9.62 6.54
CA ARG A 60 5.78 9.12 7.61
C ARG A 60 4.95 8.79 8.85
N ALA A 61 4.91 7.52 9.24
CA ALA A 61 4.19 7.04 10.43
C ALA A 61 5.13 6.28 11.39
N ASP A 62 6.40 6.66 11.43
CA ASP A 62 7.46 6.07 12.26
C ASP A 62 7.06 5.99 13.75
N GLY A 63 6.34 7.00 14.27
CA GLY A 63 5.86 7.02 15.67
C GLY A 63 4.62 6.16 15.96
N SER A 64 3.94 5.65 14.93
CA SER A 64 2.63 4.99 15.10
C SER A 64 2.72 3.49 15.39
N TYR A 65 3.85 2.83 15.13
CA TYR A 65 4.04 1.38 15.33
C TYR A 65 5.16 1.03 16.32
N PRO A 66 5.13 1.56 17.56
CA PRO A 66 6.21 1.35 18.51
C PRO A 66 6.43 -0.13 18.81
N GLY A 67 7.71 -0.50 18.91
CA GLY A 67 8.13 -1.89 19.14
C GLY A 67 8.03 -2.80 17.92
N ARG A 68 7.49 -2.33 16.78
CA ARG A 68 7.37 -3.10 15.53
C ARG A 68 8.01 -2.44 14.33
N ALA A 69 8.04 -1.11 14.31
CA ALA A 69 8.77 -0.33 13.33
C ALA A 69 9.56 0.78 14.01
N VAL A 70 10.78 1.00 13.54
CA VAL A 70 11.51 2.26 13.71
C VAL A 70 11.28 3.18 12.50
N ARG A 71 10.94 2.59 11.34
CA ARG A 71 10.47 3.31 10.16
C ARG A 71 9.26 2.60 9.59
N TYR A 72 8.17 3.34 9.41
CA TYR A 72 7.07 2.92 8.55
C TYR A 72 6.63 4.11 7.73
N ARG A 73 6.96 4.07 6.45
CA ARG A 73 6.72 5.16 5.51
C ARG A 73 5.99 4.63 4.29
N ARG A 74 5.10 5.45 3.75
CA ARG A 74 4.39 5.15 2.52
C ARG A 74 4.75 6.19 1.48
N HIS A 75 5.47 5.77 0.47
CA HIS A 75 5.81 6.60 -0.69
C HIS A 75 4.67 6.45 -1.69
N VAL A 76 4.14 7.57 -2.17
CA VAL A 76 3.06 7.57 -3.17
C VAL A 76 3.50 8.44 -4.32
N THR A 77 3.53 7.86 -5.52
CA THR A 77 3.61 8.62 -6.76
C THR A 77 2.28 8.55 -7.51
N ILE A 78 1.95 9.63 -8.22
CA ILE A 78 0.88 9.67 -9.21
C ILE A 78 1.57 9.92 -10.54
N ASP A 79 1.53 8.93 -11.42
CA ASP A 79 2.08 9.03 -12.77
C ASP A 79 1.05 9.72 -13.68
N LYS A 80 1.37 10.93 -14.14
CA LYS A 80 0.46 11.73 -14.97
C LYS A 80 0.33 11.19 -16.40
N MET A 81 1.24 10.33 -16.84
CA MET A 81 1.22 9.73 -18.18
C MET A 81 0.26 8.54 -18.24
N THR A 82 0.12 7.81 -17.14
CA THR A 82 -0.71 6.60 -17.08
C THR A 82 -1.93 6.75 -16.17
N ASN A 83 -2.01 7.80 -15.36
CA ASN A 83 -2.93 7.96 -14.24
C ASN A 83 -2.84 6.82 -13.19
N GLY A 84 -1.75 6.06 -13.21
CA GLY A 84 -1.45 5.03 -12.22
C GLY A 84 -0.83 5.61 -10.97
N PHE A 85 -0.98 4.90 -9.85
CA PHE A 85 -0.20 5.16 -8.64
C PHE A 85 0.84 4.07 -8.44
N LEU A 86 2.07 4.46 -8.09
CA LEU A 86 2.97 3.56 -7.37
C LEU A 86 2.87 3.88 -5.89
N MET A 87 2.57 2.87 -5.08
CA MET A 87 2.61 2.93 -3.63
C MET A 87 3.73 2.01 -3.14
N ILE A 88 4.61 2.52 -2.28
CA ILE A 88 5.68 1.72 -1.66
C ILE A 88 5.53 1.82 -0.15
N ASP A 89 5.23 0.70 0.49
CA ASP A 89 5.30 0.60 1.94
C ASP A 89 6.72 0.21 2.35
N GLU A 90 7.43 1.15 2.95
CA GLU A 90 8.69 0.92 3.64
C GLU A 90 8.42 0.51 5.09
N HIS A 91 8.99 -0.62 5.50
CA HIS A 91 9.03 -1.08 6.88
C HIS A 91 10.47 -1.38 7.29
N VAL A 92 10.89 -0.83 8.43
CA VAL A 92 12.14 -1.19 9.12
C VAL A 92 11.79 -1.42 10.59
N ALA A 93 12.05 -2.63 11.08
CA ALA A 93 11.81 -3.07 12.43
C ALA A 93 12.95 -2.65 13.38
N PRO A 94 12.70 -2.57 14.69
CA PRO A 94 13.78 -2.47 15.67
C PRO A 94 14.75 -3.66 15.60
N PRO A 95 16.00 -3.52 16.09
CA PRO A 95 16.95 -4.62 16.13
C PRO A 95 16.37 -5.87 16.79
N ARG A 96 16.55 -7.04 16.14
CA ARG A 96 16.06 -8.36 16.59
C ARG A 96 14.54 -8.51 16.65
N VAL A 97 13.79 -7.58 16.06
CA VAL A 97 12.35 -7.71 15.84
C VAL A 97 12.10 -8.07 14.39
N TYR A 98 11.18 -9.00 14.18
CA TYR A 98 10.71 -9.36 12.85
C TYR A 98 9.19 -9.17 12.80
N SER A 99 8.67 -8.73 11.66
CA SER A 99 7.24 -8.53 11.48
C SER A 99 6.80 -8.96 10.08
N ALA A 100 5.60 -9.51 9.99
CA ALA A 100 4.92 -9.71 8.73
C ALA A 100 4.25 -8.40 8.33
N LEU A 101 4.69 -7.78 7.25
CA LEU A 101 3.95 -6.65 6.66
C LEU A 101 2.70 -7.20 5.97
N GLN A 102 1.54 -6.69 6.33
CA GLN A 102 0.28 -7.12 5.73
C GLN A 102 -0.49 -5.92 5.22
N TRP A 103 -0.67 -5.83 3.90
CA TRP A 103 -1.32 -4.70 3.26
C TRP A 103 -2.82 -4.94 3.16
N ASN A 104 -3.64 -3.98 3.61
CA ASN A 104 -5.10 -4.11 3.64
C ASN A 104 -5.76 -3.15 2.63
N ILE A 105 -6.85 -3.61 2.00
CA ILE A 105 -7.77 -2.77 1.24
C ILE A 105 -9.21 -3.21 1.47
N HIS A 106 -10.14 -2.24 1.41
CA HIS A 106 -11.56 -2.49 1.59
C HIS A 106 -12.44 -1.86 0.53
N SER A 107 -13.56 -2.52 0.30
CA SER A 107 -14.56 -2.18 -0.70
C SER A 107 -15.97 -2.53 -0.21
N TRP A 108 -16.96 -1.84 -0.79
CA TRP A 108 -18.37 -2.23 -0.70
C TRP A 108 -18.68 -3.49 -1.49
N ASN A 109 -18.02 -3.66 -2.64
CA ASN A 109 -18.19 -4.80 -3.53
C ASN A 109 -17.12 -5.84 -3.24
N GLU A 110 -17.43 -7.10 -3.55
CA GLU A 110 -16.46 -8.18 -3.51
C GLU A 110 -15.22 -7.83 -4.35
N ILE A 111 -14.07 -8.23 -3.85
CA ILE A 111 -12.78 -7.94 -4.46
C ILE A 111 -12.34 -9.23 -5.16
N GLU A 112 -12.12 -9.18 -6.46
CA GLU A 112 -11.56 -10.32 -7.17
C GLU A 112 -10.05 -10.34 -6.95
N LYS A 113 -9.46 -11.53 -6.88
CA LYS A 113 -8.01 -11.72 -6.72
C LYS A 113 -7.48 -12.81 -7.63
N CYS A 114 -6.25 -12.64 -8.09
CA CYS A 114 -5.47 -13.68 -8.74
C CYS A 114 -4.21 -13.94 -7.90
N ASP A 115 -4.10 -15.12 -7.28
CA ASP A 115 -2.95 -15.46 -6.44
C ASP A 115 -1.66 -15.62 -7.28
N GLU A 116 -1.76 -16.23 -8.46
CA GLU A 116 -0.65 -16.42 -9.40
C GLU A 116 -0.09 -15.08 -9.88
N ASP A 117 -0.97 -14.19 -10.33
CA ASP A 117 -0.58 -12.86 -10.78
C ASP A 117 -0.42 -11.88 -9.63
N ARG A 118 -0.69 -12.24 -8.37
CA ARG A 118 -0.65 -11.29 -7.23
C ARG A 118 -1.36 -9.98 -7.55
N THR A 119 -2.55 -10.08 -8.12
CA THR A 119 -3.39 -8.93 -8.49
C THR A 119 -4.72 -8.98 -7.77
N PHE A 120 -5.37 -7.83 -7.67
CA PHE A 120 -6.76 -7.74 -7.27
C PHE A 120 -7.51 -6.74 -8.14
N ARG A 121 -8.84 -6.91 -8.23
CA ARG A 121 -9.74 -6.05 -8.96
C ARG A 121 -10.96 -5.70 -8.13
N ILE A 122 -11.31 -4.42 -8.12
CA ILE A 122 -12.49 -3.88 -7.45
C ILE A 122 -13.29 -3.12 -8.49
N GLU A 123 -14.57 -3.42 -8.66
CA GLU A 123 -15.44 -2.70 -9.59
C GLU A 123 -16.71 -2.25 -8.89
N ARG A 124 -17.11 -1.00 -9.14
CA ARG A 124 -18.32 -0.40 -8.58
C ARG A 124 -18.80 0.73 -9.46
N GLU A 125 -20.08 0.67 -9.86
CA GLU A 125 -20.80 1.78 -10.52
C GLU A 125 -20.06 2.38 -11.73
N GLY A 126 -19.48 1.54 -12.60
CA GLY A 126 -18.78 2.01 -13.79
C GLY A 126 -17.34 2.48 -13.56
N CYS A 127 -16.83 2.35 -12.32
CA CYS A 127 -15.43 2.57 -11.98
C CYS A 127 -14.76 1.26 -11.55
N GLY A 128 -13.45 1.17 -11.78
CA GLY A 128 -12.61 0.03 -11.42
C GLY A 128 -11.31 0.46 -10.76
N LEU A 129 -10.74 -0.42 -9.96
CA LEU A 129 -9.39 -0.34 -9.44
C LEU A 129 -8.74 -1.71 -9.62
N THR A 130 -7.67 -1.77 -10.38
CA THR A 130 -6.78 -2.94 -10.42
C THR A 130 -5.54 -2.62 -9.60
N GLY A 131 -5.15 -3.53 -8.71
CA GLY A 131 -3.90 -3.44 -7.98
C GLY A 131 -3.00 -4.61 -8.26
N THR A 132 -1.71 -4.33 -8.45
CA THR A 132 -0.68 -5.29 -8.82
C THR A 132 0.48 -5.19 -7.84
N PHE A 133 0.77 -6.26 -7.10
CA PHE A 133 1.88 -6.28 -6.16
C PHE A 133 3.21 -6.58 -6.86
N LEU A 134 4.25 -5.83 -6.48
CA LEU A 134 5.64 -6.03 -6.87
C LEU A 134 6.33 -6.82 -5.75
N CYS A 135 6.18 -8.14 -5.82
CA CYS A 135 6.69 -9.09 -4.86
C CYS A 135 6.77 -10.47 -5.52
N HIS A 136 7.96 -10.97 -5.86
CA HIS A 136 8.17 -12.30 -6.42
C HIS A 136 8.30 -13.39 -5.35
N GLU A 137 8.52 -13.01 -4.08
CA GLU A 137 8.47 -13.95 -2.96
C GLU A 137 7.08 -14.59 -2.84
N ASP A 138 7.06 -15.79 -2.25
CA ASP A 138 5.81 -16.45 -1.92
C ASP A 138 4.94 -15.51 -1.06
N SER A 139 3.68 -15.39 -1.44
CA SER A 139 2.71 -14.48 -0.83
C SER A 139 1.31 -15.06 -0.96
N PHE A 140 0.37 -14.50 -0.21
CA PHE A 140 -1.01 -14.96 -0.23
C PHE A 140 -1.98 -13.84 0.08
N PHE A 141 -3.20 -14.00 -0.44
CA PHE A 141 -4.34 -13.17 -0.10
C PHE A 141 -5.23 -13.81 0.95
N VAL A 142 -5.80 -12.99 1.81
CA VAL A 142 -6.91 -13.35 2.70
C VAL A 142 -8.07 -12.42 2.40
N MET A 143 -9.18 -13.00 1.91
CA MET A 143 -10.44 -12.29 1.74
C MET A 143 -11.34 -12.52 2.94
N ARG A 144 -12.03 -11.48 3.39
CA ARG A 144 -13.10 -11.59 4.38
C ARG A 144 -14.28 -10.71 3.99
N GLU A 145 -15.46 -11.17 4.34
CA GLU A 145 -16.70 -10.39 4.31
C GLU A 145 -17.11 -10.05 5.74
N GLY A 146 -17.58 -8.83 5.94
CA GLY A 146 -18.05 -8.33 7.23
C GLY A 146 -16.90 -8.13 8.23
N TRP A 147 -17.26 -8.04 9.50
CA TRP A 147 -16.34 -7.53 10.53
C TRP A 147 -16.28 -8.48 11.72
N ASP A 148 -15.11 -8.53 12.34
CA ASP A 148 -14.91 -9.19 13.61
C ASP A 148 -14.23 -8.22 14.60
N PRO A 149 -14.98 -7.68 15.59
CA PRO A 149 -16.39 -7.95 15.91
C PRO A 149 -17.40 -7.16 15.03
N PRO A 150 -18.64 -7.64 14.86
CA PRO A 150 -19.66 -6.92 14.09
C PRO A 150 -20.21 -5.69 14.85
N PRO A 151 -20.78 -4.69 14.14
CA PRO A 151 -21.46 -3.55 14.75
C PRO A 151 -22.58 -3.97 15.72
N THR A 152 -22.88 -3.13 16.70
CA THR A 152 -23.92 -3.44 17.69
C THR A 152 -25.30 -3.47 17.01
N PRO A 153 -26.12 -4.52 17.22
CA PRO A 153 -27.43 -4.64 16.58
C PRO A 153 -28.40 -3.49 16.90
N THR A 154 -28.24 -2.83 18.03
CA THR A 154 -29.12 -1.75 18.51
C THR A 154 -29.07 -0.49 17.65
N LYS A 155 -28.02 -0.31 16.83
CA LYS A 155 -27.91 0.74 15.82
C LYS A 155 -27.99 0.22 14.38
N SER A 156 -28.23 -1.08 14.20
CA SER A 156 -28.32 -1.66 12.86
C SER A 156 -29.46 -0.97 12.10
N THR A 157 -29.08 -0.21 11.08
CA THR A 157 -30.02 0.28 10.08
C THR A 157 -30.02 -0.71 8.93
N LEU A 158 -31.11 -0.75 8.15
CA LEU A 158 -31.17 -1.51 6.89
C LEU A 158 -30.12 -1.07 5.85
N GLN A 159 -29.28 -0.08 6.18
CA GLN A 159 -28.22 0.48 5.34
C GLN A 159 -26.83 -0.04 5.71
N TRP A 160 -26.70 -0.88 6.75
CA TRP A 160 -25.40 -1.45 7.14
C TRP A 160 -25.11 -2.73 6.35
N TYR A 161 -24.75 -2.55 5.08
CA TYR A 161 -24.33 -3.64 4.21
C TYR A 161 -22.96 -4.19 4.64
N PRO A 162 -22.75 -5.52 4.50
CA PRO A 162 -21.42 -6.11 4.60
C PRO A 162 -20.41 -5.40 3.69
N GLN A 163 -19.14 -5.44 4.11
CA GLN A 163 -18.01 -4.90 3.37
C GLN A 163 -17.01 -6.01 3.15
N TYR A 164 -16.16 -5.84 2.14
CA TYR A 164 -15.13 -6.81 1.77
C TYR A 164 -13.75 -6.27 2.12
N HIS A 165 -12.92 -7.17 2.64
CA HIS A 165 -11.59 -6.85 3.16
C HIS A 165 -10.60 -7.82 2.55
N LEU A 166 -9.73 -7.31 1.69
CA LEU A 166 -8.62 -8.05 1.14
C LEU A 166 -7.35 -7.67 1.92
N ARG A 167 -6.62 -8.69 2.33
CA ARG A 167 -5.28 -8.55 2.91
C ARG A 167 -4.28 -9.32 2.08
N PHE A 168 -3.19 -8.67 1.66
CA PHE A 168 -2.05 -9.30 1.03
C PHE A 168 -0.91 -9.45 2.04
N SER A 169 -0.29 -10.63 2.09
CA SER A 169 0.85 -10.91 2.98
C SER A 169 1.96 -11.61 2.20
N PRO A 170 3.17 -11.03 2.10
CA PRO A 170 4.37 -11.80 1.83
C PRO A 170 4.57 -12.86 2.92
N THR A 171 5.02 -14.04 2.56
CA THR A 171 5.29 -15.14 3.51
C THR A 171 6.58 -14.91 4.28
N VAL A 172 7.54 -14.19 3.70
CA VAL A 172 8.81 -13.85 4.34
C VAL A 172 8.59 -12.79 5.41
N ILE A 173 8.71 -13.23 6.67
CA ILE A 173 8.76 -12.38 7.85
C ILE A 173 10.17 -11.79 7.94
N GLY A 174 10.26 -10.46 7.99
CA GLY A 174 11.55 -9.75 7.90
C GLY A 174 11.68 -8.65 8.94
N SER A 175 12.91 -8.16 9.09
CA SER A 175 13.19 -6.92 9.81
C SER A 175 13.05 -5.70 8.91
N GLU A 176 13.15 -5.85 7.59
CA GLU A 176 13.02 -4.74 6.64
C GLU A 176 12.28 -5.19 5.38
N ARG A 177 11.51 -4.29 4.78
CA ARG A 177 10.79 -4.54 3.51
C ARG A 177 10.43 -3.22 2.81
N TYR A 178 10.62 -3.20 1.50
CA TYR A 178 9.95 -2.27 0.59
C TYR A 178 8.93 -3.07 -0.22
N LEU A 179 7.63 -2.82 -0.02
CA LEU A 179 6.56 -3.48 -0.78
C LEU A 179 5.97 -2.49 -1.78
N GLY A 180 6.21 -2.72 -3.07
CA GLY A 180 5.60 -1.94 -4.15
C GLY A 180 4.22 -2.46 -4.54
N ILE A 181 3.29 -1.55 -4.81
CA ILE A 181 1.96 -1.82 -5.35
C ILE A 181 1.67 -0.80 -6.44
N LEU A 182 1.40 -1.27 -7.66
CA LEU A 182 0.85 -0.44 -8.72
C LEU A 182 -0.67 -0.46 -8.66
N LEU A 183 -1.30 0.71 -8.63
CA LEU A 183 -2.75 0.88 -8.56
C LEU A 183 -3.23 1.64 -9.79
N GLN A 184 -4.15 1.04 -10.53
CA GLN A 184 -4.76 1.62 -11.72
C GLN A 184 -6.24 1.92 -11.47
N PRO A 185 -6.61 3.14 -11.02
CA PRO A 185 -7.99 3.56 -11.08
C PRO A 185 -8.41 3.75 -12.55
N ARG A 186 -9.63 3.37 -12.90
CA ARG A 186 -10.16 3.63 -14.25
C ARG A 186 -11.67 3.73 -14.25
N ARG A 187 -12.22 4.33 -15.32
CA ARG A 187 -13.60 4.05 -15.72
C ARG A 187 -13.63 2.72 -16.45
N LEU A 188 -14.69 1.94 -16.27
CA LEU A 188 -14.78 0.61 -16.87
C LEU A 188 -14.88 0.64 -18.40
N CYS A 189 -15.31 1.78 -18.97
CA CYS A 189 -15.30 2.03 -20.40
C CYS A 189 -13.91 2.36 -20.98
N ASP A 190 -12.97 2.76 -20.12
CA ASP A 190 -11.61 3.06 -20.54
C ASP A 190 -10.80 1.74 -20.59
N PRO A 191 -9.95 1.56 -21.61
CA PRO A 191 -9.14 0.35 -21.72
C PRO A 191 -8.22 0.21 -20.51
N MET A 192 -8.02 -1.03 -20.06
CA MET A 192 -7.03 -1.33 -19.04
C MET A 192 -5.65 -1.39 -19.70
N MET A 193 -4.66 -0.79 -19.05
CA MET A 193 -3.27 -0.94 -19.46
C MET A 193 -2.70 -2.18 -18.79
N ASP A 194 -2.02 -3.02 -19.57
CA ASP A 194 -1.34 -4.19 -19.03
C ASP A 194 -0.16 -3.75 -18.14
N VAL A 195 0.08 -4.54 -17.08
CA VAL A 195 1.25 -4.38 -16.22
C VAL A 195 2.17 -5.55 -16.47
N ASP A 196 3.28 -5.28 -17.14
CA ASP A 196 4.36 -6.25 -17.30
C ASP A 196 5.24 -6.20 -16.06
N ARG A 197 5.44 -7.33 -15.39
CA ARG A 197 6.32 -7.42 -14.22
C ARG A 197 7.44 -8.40 -14.46
N TRP A 198 8.58 -8.12 -13.85
CA TRP A 198 9.71 -9.02 -13.83
C TRP A 198 10.53 -8.83 -12.55
N ARG A 199 11.43 -9.77 -12.32
CA ARG A 199 12.46 -9.67 -11.30
C ARG A 199 13.79 -9.43 -11.98
N GLU A 200 14.51 -8.42 -11.53
CA GLU A 200 15.87 -8.15 -11.99
C GLU A 200 16.82 -9.27 -11.51
N GLU A 201 17.96 -9.43 -12.18
CA GLU A 201 18.97 -10.44 -11.81
C GLU A 201 19.51 -10.26 -10.38
N ASP A 202 19.57 -9.02 -9.91
CA ASP A 202 19.98 -8.67 -8.55
C ASP A 202 18.85 -8.83 -7.50
N GLY A 203 17.68 -9.30 -7.94
CA GLY A 203 16.56 -9.63 -7.08
C GLY A 203 15.56 -8.50 -6.87
N ARG A 204 15.80 -7.29 -7.41
CA ARG A 204 14.85 -6.18 -7.36
C ARG A 204 13.56 -6.50 -8.11
N GLU A 205 12.49 -5.86 -7.66
CA GLU A 205 11.15 -6.02 -8.19
C GLU A 205 10.87 -4.92 -9.20
N ALA A 206 10.44 -5.26 -10.42
CA ALA A 206 10.22 -4.26 -11.44
C ALA A 206 8.92 -4.47 -12.22
N ALA A 207 8.41 -3.37 -12.76
CA ALA A 207 7.23 -3.37 -13.60
C ALA A 207 7.21 -2.23 -14.59
N ALA A 208 6.44 -2.42 -15.66
CA ALA A 208 6.14 -1.42 -16.66
C ALA A 208 4.62 -1.19 -16.73
N LEU A 209 4.25 0.08 -16.93
CA LEU A 209 2.88 0.50 -17.19
C LEU A 209 2.93 1.58 -18.26
N GLY A 210 2.44 1.26 -19.46
CA GLY A 210 2.58 2.16 -20.61
C GLY A 210 4.05 2.46 -20.91
N THR A 211 4.43 3.74 -20.92
CA THR A 211 5.82 4.19 -21.14
C THR A 211 6.63 4.31 -19.85
N SER A 212 6.04 4.00 -18.70
CA SER A 212 6.68 4.15 -17.41
C SER A 212 7.21 2.83 -16.88
N THR A 213 8.36 2.88 -16.22
CA THR A 213 8.93 1.74 -15.50
C THR A 213 9.16 2.10 -14.04
N TYR A 214 9.01 1.09 -13.18
CA TYR A 214 9.16 1.21 -11.74
C TYR A 214 10.00 0.05 -11.24
N THR A 215 11.03 0.33 -10.46
CA THR A 215 11.89 -0.66 -9.81
C THR A 215 11.91 -0.38 -8.33
N ILE A 216 11.57 -1.39 -7.52
CA ILE A 216 11.67 -1.34 -6.06
C ILE A 216 13.01 -1.93 -5.67
N ASP A 217 13.80 -1.15 -4.94
CA ASP A 217 15.11 -1.58 -4.49
C ASP A 217 14.99 -2.52 -3.29
N LEU A 218 16.10 -3.18 -2.95
CA LEU A 218 16.16 -4.07 -1.80
C LEU A 218 16.51 -3.26 -0.54
N PRO A 219 15.89 -3.54 0.61
CA PRO A 219 16.32 -2.94 1.86
C PRO A 219 17.81 -3.21 2.12
N GLY A 220 18.52 -2.18 2.58
CA GLY A 220 19.97 -2.25 2.83
C GLY A 220 20.85 -2.12 1.57
N ASP A 221 20.29 -1.78 0.40
CA ASP A 221 21.08 -1.38 -0.77
C ASP A 221 22.07 -0.26 -0.37
N PRO A 222 23.39 -0.40 -0.65
CA PRO A 222 24.38 0.63 -0.34
C PRO A 222 24.10 2.01 -0.94
N ALA A 223 23.34 2.05 -2.04
CA ALA A 223 22.90 3.30 -2.66
C ALA A 223 21.88 4.07 -1.80
N GLY A 224 21.24 3.42 -0.84
CA GLY A 224 20.24 4.02 0.05
C GLY A 224 18.91 4.38 -0.64
N SER A 225 18.74 4.00 -1.91
CA SER A 225 17.50 4.23 -2.65
C SER A 225 16.44 3.19 -2.30
N ILE A 226 15.19 3.64 -2.31
CA ILE A 226 13.98 2.86 -2.05
C ILE A 226 13.38 2.38 -3.38
N ALA A 227 13.38 3.23 -4.39
CA ALA A 227 12.89 2.90 -5.71
C ALA A 227 13.46 3.81 -6.79
N ARG A 228 13.38 3.34 -8.03
CA ARG A 228 13.73 4.07 -9.24
C ARG A 228 12.55 4.05 -10.20
N LEU A 229 12.28 5.18 -10.84
CA LEU A 229 11.18 5.31 -11.78
C LEU A 229 11.72 5.91 -13.08
N SER A 230 11.24 5.43 -14.22
CA SER A 230 11.33 6.15 -15.48
C SER A 230 9.91 6.50 -15.89
N VAL A 231 9.61 7.78 -16.06
CA VAL A 231 8.31 8.24 -16.56
C VAL A 231 8.59 9.00 -17.85
N ASP A 232 8.20 8.40 -18.97
CA ASP A 232 8.58 8.87 -20.31
C ASP A 232 10.12 8.91 -20.46
N ASP A 233 10.70 10.07 -20.75
CA ASP A 233 12.14 10.30 -20.91
C ASP A 233 12.88 10.71 -19.63
N GLN A 234 12.19 10.80 -18.49
CA GLN A 234 12.76 11.29 -17.23
C GLN A 234 12.87 10.18 -16.19
N SER A 235 14.08 10.03 -15.64
CA SER A 235 14.36 9.13 -14.53
C SER A 235 14.28 9.84 -13.18
N TYR A 236 13.79 9.13 -12.17
CA TYR A 236 13.65 9.56 -10.78
C TYR A 236 14.19 8.50 -9.82
N VAL A 237 14.68 8.96 -8.67
CA VAL A 237 15.09 8.11 -7.55
C VAL A 237 14.31 8.55 -6.32
N ILE A 238 13.79 7.58 -5.58
CA ILE A 238 13.18 7.78 -4.27
C ILE A 238 14.16 7.29 -3.20
N ASP A 239 14.41 8.09 -2.18
CA ASP A 239 15.24 7.79 -1.02
C ASP A 239 14.67 8.44 0.27
N ASP A 240 15.51 8.54 1.31
CA ASP A 240 15.16 9.13 2.61
C ASP A 240 14.78 10.62 2.52
N ASP A 241 15.35 11.35 1.57
CA ASP A 241 15.16 12.78 1.38
C ASP A 241 13.98 13.09 0.46
N GLY A 242 13.45 12.10 -0.24
CA GLY A 242 12.24 12.23 -1.04
C GLY A 242 12.40 11.62 -2.42
N ILE A 243 11.76 12.25 -3.41
CA ILE A 243 12.00 11.94 -4.82
C ILE A 243 12.85 13.05 -5.42
N HIS A 244 13.79 12.67 -6.28
CA HIS A 244 14.57 13.61 -7.07
C HIS A 244 14.82 13.04 -8.46
N LYS A 245 15.09 13.93 -9.42
CA LYS A 245 15.45 13.52 -10.77
C LYS A 245 16.83 12.89 -10.74
N ALA A 246 16.98 11.73 -11.36
CA ALA A 246 18.30 11.13 -11.53
C ALA A 246 19.14 12.05 -12.43
N GLU A 247 20.41 12.29 -12.07
CA GLU A 247 21.31 12.99 -12.97
C GLU A 247 21.43 12.16 -14.25
N SER A 248 21.12 12.77 -15.40
CA SER A 248 21.44 12.15 -16.68
C SER A 248 22.95 11.98 -16.70
N ASP A 249 23.44 10.75 -16.76
CA ASP A 249 24.84 10.48 -17.10
C ASP A 249 25.12 11.28 -18.37
N ARG A 250 25.83 12.40 -18.24
CA ARG A 250 26.32 13.18 -19.37
C ARG A 250 27.37 12.29 -20.04
N ARG A 251 26.92 11.47 -20.99
CA ARG A 251 27.79 10.84 -21.99
C ARG A 251 28.29 11.89 -22.97
#